data_AF-A0A7C2Q8B8-F1
#
_entry.id   AF-A0A7C2Q8B8-F1
#
_cell.length_a   1.000
_cell.length_b   1.000
_cell.length_c   1.000
_cell.angle_alpha   90.00
_cell.angle_beta   90.00
_cell.angle_gamma   90.00
#
_symmetry.space_group_name_H-M   'P 1'
#
loop_
_entity.id
_entity.type
_entity.pdbx_description
1 polymer ?
#
loop_
_entity_poly.entity_id
_entity_poly.type
_entity_poly.pdbx_seq_one_letter_code
_entity_poly.pdbx_strand_id
1 'polypeptide(L)'
;MRSYPQRQTEGRRQRRHTALDLPGHSPQRGRLNVTTKLFGKTGLKSWQAFDGLAPLQVYPAGTELFRQGERIEELYWIQQGIIKLARVHDDGREMIMGVYRPGWVLGATAALLRLPAPAMAVTITRCHLRRIGAEAFRHRVELADDLLRAIVQMVSREAYEQALHHVNIGLLSGRERLEQFLWEWLSSMEGVEPRKPIRLQLPLKQWELAQAIAVTPQYLSKLLRQLERDGIIQRRKGWLIIADPEKLFHSTEF
;
A
#
# COMPACT_ATOMS: atom_id res chain seq x y z
N MET A 1 -60.98 38.86 35.58
CA MET A 1 -62.06 39.23 34.64
C MET A 1 -61.60 38.85 33.24
N ARG A 2 -62.19 37.78 32.67
CA ARG A 2 -62.10 37.24 31.29
C ARG A 2 -60.73 36.71 30.83
N SER A 3 -60.58 35.62 30.08
CA SER A 3 -61.41 34.46 29.70
C SER A 3 -60.42 33.49 29.00
N TYR A 4 -60.47 32.19 29.30
CA TYR A 4 -59.98 31.15 28.39
C TYR A 4 -61.13 30.78 27.43
N PRO A 5 -60.82 30.29 26.21
CA PRO A 5 -61.20 28.90 25.97
C PRO A 5 -60.16 28.07 25.21
N GLN A 6 -60.40 26.77 25.35
CA GLN A 6 -59.66 25.59 24.93
C GLN A 6 -60.04 25.09 23.51
N ARG A 7 -59.13 24.28 22.93
CA ARG A 7 -59.31 23.23 21.89
C ARG A 7 -59.58 23.74 20.46
N GLN A 8 -59.10 23.12 19.37
CA GLN A 8 -59.04 21.70 18.99
C GLN A 8 -57.84 21.45 18.04
N THR A 9 -56.96 20.48 18.35
CA THR A 9 -56.80 19.19 17.62
C THR A 9 -56.92 19.24 16.09
N GLU A 10 -55.79 19.10 15.39
CA GLU A 10 -55.77 18.47 14.06
C GLU A 10 -54.37 17.96 13.68
N GLY A 11 -54.29 16.68 13.31
CA GLY A 11 -53.38 16.19 12.28
C GLY A 11 -51.94 15.82 12.65
N ARG A 12 -51.76 14.71 13.37
CA ARG A 12 -50.54 13.87 13.21
C ARG A 12 -50.42 13.47 11.73
N ARG A 13 -49.56 14.14 10.95
CA ARG A 13 -49.06 13.61 9.68
C ARG A 13 -47.75 12.87 9.92
N GLN A 14 -47.89 11.59 10.27
CA GLN A 14 -46.84 10.58 10.05
C GLN A 14 -46.51 10.59 8.55
N ARG A 15 -45.34 11.15 8.19
CA ARG A 15 -44.73 10.85 6.89
C ARG A 15 -44.25 9.40 6.97
N ARG A 16 -45.08 8.49 6.45
CA ARG A 16 -44.65 7.15 6.06
C ARG A 16 -43.57 7.33 5.00
N HIS A 17 -42.31 7.11 5.37
CA HIS A 17 -41.28 6.80 4.39
C HIS A 17 -41.61 5.41 3.86
N THR A 18 -42.21 5.38 2.67
CA THR A 18 -42.37 4.18 1.87
C THR A 18 -40.97 3.66 1.57
N ALA A 19 -40.56 2.59 2.25
CA ALA A 19 -39.38 1.83 1.86
C ALA A 19 -39.64 1.30 0.44
N LEU A 20 -38.82 1.72 -0.52
CA LEU A 20 -38.75 1.01 -1.80
C LEU A 20 -38.08 -0.32 -1.51
N ASP A 21 -38.88 -1.39 -1.53
CA ASP A 21 -38.41 -2.76 -1.58
C ASP A 21 -37.66 -2.97 -2.91
N LEU A 22 -36.33 -2.95 -2.85
CA LEU A 22 -35.47 -3.44 -3.92
C LEU A 22 -35.23 -4.94 -3.71
N PRO A 23 -35.37 -5.78 -4.75
CA PRO A 23 -35.25 -7.22 -4.64
C PRO A 23 -33.87 -7.65 -4.14
N GLY A 24 -33.86 -8.63 -3.24
CA GLY A 24 -32.70 -9.12 -2.54
C GLY A 24 -31.59 -9.61 -3.46
N HIS A 25 -30.55 -8.80 -3.62
CA HIS A 25 -29.22 -9.30 -3.89
C HIS A 25 -28.54 -9.60 -2.56
N SER A 26 -28.46 -10.89 -2.24
CA SER A 26 -27.53 -11.39 -1.23
C SER A 26 -26.14 -10.83 -1.59
N PRO A 27 -25.47 -10.05 -0.71
CA PRO A 27 -24.11 -9.63 -0.99
C PRO A 27 -23.26 -10.90 -0.89
N GLN A 28 -22.90 -11.47 -2.04
CA GLN A 28 -21.74 -12.34 -2.11
C GLN A 28 -20.59 -11.50 -1.55
N ARG A 29 -20.16 -11.84 -0.33
CA ARG A 29 -18.97 -11.28 0.32
C ARG A 29 -17.75 -11.68 -0.52
N GLY A 30 -17.58 -11.01 -1.66
CA GLY A 30 -16.29 -10.89 -2.31
C GLY A 30 -15.43 -10.09 -1.36
N ARG A 31 -14.62 -10.79 -0.55
CA ARG A 31 -13.54 -10.16 0.22
C ARG A 31 -12.63 -9.47 -0.79
N LEU A 32 -12.79 -8.16 -0.95
CA LEU A 32 -11.75 -7.34 -1.54
C LEU A 32 -10.56 -7.46 -0.60
N ASN A 33 -9.55 -8.23 -1.01
CA ASN A 33 -8.28 -8.27 -0.29
C ASN A 33 -7.58 -6.93 -0.54
N VAL A 34 -7.95 -5.92 0.25
CA VAL A 34 -7.29 -4.63 0.32
C VAL A 34 -5.89 -4.85 0.91
N THR A 35 -4.94 -5.19 0.05
CA THR A 35 -3.54 -5.33 0.44
C THR A 35 -2.92 -3.95 0.42
N THR A 36 -2.82 -3.29 1.57
CA THR A 36 -2.15 -1.99 1.72
C THR A 36 -0.75 -2.02 1.08
N LYS A 37 -0.37 -0.85 0.54
CA LYS A 37 0.85 -0.42 -0.17
C LYS A 37 2.05 -1.35 -0.23
N LEU A 38 2.40 -2.01 0.87
CA LEU A 38 3.64 -2.78 0.94
C LEU A 38 3.65 -3.94 -0.07
N PHE A 39 2.47 -4.41 -0.53
CA PHE A 39 2.44 -5.57 -1.42
C PHE A 39 1.27 -5.71 -2.41
N GLY A 40 0.47 -4.68 -2.65
CA GLY A 40 -0.62 -4.76 -3.63
C GLY A 40 -0.11 -5.12 -5.02
N LYS A 41 -0.70 -6.14 -5.66
CA LYS A 41 -0.54 -6.38 -7.11
C LYS A 41 -1.53 -5.48 -7.86
N THR A 42 -1.04 -4.64 -8.76
CA THR A 42 -1.90 -3.99 -9.77
C THR A 42 -2.05 -4.95 -10.96
N GLY A 43 -3.26 -5.06 -11.51
CA GLY A 43 -3.53 -5.96 -12.64
C GLY A 43 -2.67 -5.60 -13.86
N LEU A 44 -1.75 -6.49 -14.25
CA LEU A 44 -0.71 -6.23 -15.26
C LEU A 44 -1.21 -6.09 -16.71
N LYS A 45 -2.46 -6.44 -17.03
CA LYS A 45 -2.90 -6.60 -18.42
C LYS A 45 -2.81 -5.31 -19.26
N SER A 46 -2.99 -4.14 -18.65
CA SER A 46 -3.05 -2.87 -19.40
C SER A 46 -1.69 -2.24 -19.68
N TRP A 47 -0.64 -2.65 -18.98
CA TRP A 47 0.72 -2.11 -19.17
C TRP A 47 1.47 -2.75 -20.36
N GLN A 48 0.87 -3.77 -20.98
CA GLN A 48 1.32 -4.33 -22.26
C GLN A 48 1.37 -3.27 -23.38
N ALA A 49 0.66 -2.14 -23.24
CA ALA A 49 0.77 -1.00 -24.14
C ALA A 49 2.19 -0.39 -24.22
N PHE A 50 3.07 -0.73 -23.27
CA PHE A 50 4.49 -0.39 -23.26
C PHE A 50 5.42 -1.57 -23.62
N ASP A 51 4.88 -2.74 -23.92
CA ASP A 51 5.69 -3.85 -24.42
C ASP A 51 6.31 -3.43 -25.76
N GLY A 52 7.64 -3.54 -25.84
CA GLY A 52 8.44 -3.12 -27.01
C GLY A 52 8.92 -1.67 -26.99
N LEU A 53 8.32 -0.78 -26.19
CA LEU A 53 8.71 0.64 -26.09
C LEU A 53 9.69 0.92 -24.94
N ALA A 54 9.76 0.01 -23.97
CA ALA A 54 10.58 0.14 -22.78
C ALA A 54 11.44 -1.11 -22.58
N PRO A 55 12.75 -1.08 -22.90
CA PRO A 55 13.61 -2.24 -22.75
C PRO A 55 13.66 -2.67 -21.28
N LEU A 56 13.69 -3.99 -21.07
CA LEU A 56 13.89 -4.55 -19.74
C LEU A 56 15.36 -4.38 -19.35
N GLN A 57 15.60 -3.78 -18.20
CA GLN A 57 16.94 -3.56 -17.69
C GLN A 57 17.05 -4.06 -16.25
N VAL A 58 18.23 -4.54 -15.91
CA VAL A 58 18.53 -5.12 -14.61
C VAL A 58 19.26 -4.10 -13.75
N TYR A 59 18.80 -3.95 -12.52
CA TYR A 59 19.39 -3.06 -11.52
C TYR A 59 19.81 -3.89 -10.30
N PRO A 60 21.07 -3.77 -9.80
CA PRO A 60 21.49 -4.43 -8.57
C PRO A 60 20.80 -3.81 -7.36
N ALA A 61 20.76 -4.53 -6.24
CA ALA A 61 20.26 -3.98 -4.97
C ALA A 61 21.09 -2.75 -4.55
N GLY A 62 20.43 -1.77 -3.93
CA GLY A 62 21.02 -0.49 -3.52
C GLY A 62 21.13 0.56 -4.62
N THR A 63 20.60 0.31 -5.83
CA THR A 63 20.59 1.31 -6.91
C THR A 63 19.53 2.39 -6.66
N GLU A 64 19.95 3.64 -6.69
CA GLU A 64 19.05 4.81 -6.75
C GLU A 64 18.58 5.02 -8.20
N LEU A 65 17.26 5.01 -8.40
CA LEU A 65 16.63 5.15 -9.71
C LEU A 65 16.29 6.61 -10.04
N PHE A 66 15.92 7.36 -9.01
CA PHE A 66 15.74 8.81 -9.04
C PHE A 66 15.83 9.39 -7.63
N ARG A 67 16.14 10.69 -7.53
CA ARG A 67 16.33 11.46 -6.30
C ARG A 67 15.10 12.27 -5.92
N GLN A 68 14.95 12.49 -4.63
CA GLN A 68 14.01 13.47 -4.10
C GLN A 68 14.31 14.86 -4.68
N GLY A 69 13.28 15.57 -5.13
CA GLY A 69 13.37 16.94 -5.64
C GLY A 69 13.82 17.06 -7.09
N GLU A 70 14.21 15.96 -7.75
CA GLU A 70 14.56 16.01 -9.18
C GLU A 70 13.34 15.86 -10.07
N ARG A 71 13.45 16.35 -11.31
CA ARG A 71 12.41 16.16 -12.32
C ARG A 71 12.42 14.70 -12.79
N ILE A 72 11.25 14.08 -12.86
CA ILE A 72 11.10 12.74 -13.41
C ILE A 72 11.21 12.78 -14.93
N GLU A 73 12.37 12.38 -15.45
CA GLU A 73 12.60 12.17 -16.89
C GLU A 73 12.25 10.73 -17.32
N GLU A 74 12.34 9.78 -16.39
CA GLU A 74 12.11 8.36 -16.64
C GLU A 74 11.26 7.73 -15.52
N LEU A 75 10.30 6.89 -15.92
CA LEU A 75 9.49 6.07 -15.04
C LEU A 75 10.01 4.64 -15.03
N TYR A 76 9.76 3.94 -13.93
CA TYR A 76 10.24 2.57 -13.74
C TYR A 76 9.07 1.63 -13.44
N TRP A 77 8.75 0.77 -14.41
CA TRP A 77 7.75 -0.28 -14.22
C TRP A 77 8.41 -1.57 -13.71
N ILE A 78 7.99 -2.01 -12.53
CA ILE A 78 8.57 -3.15 -11.82
C ILE A 78 8.04 -4.47 -12.41
N GLN A 79 8.93 -5.26 -13.01
CA GLN A 79 8.65 -6.63 -13.46
C GLN A 79 9.08 -7.66 -12.42
N GLN A 80 10.21 -7.41 -11.76
CA GLN A 80 10.72 -8.24 -10.68
C GLN A 80 11.50 -7.38 -9.68
N GLY A 81 11.52 -7.81 -8.42
CA GLY A 81 12.28 -7.18 -7.35
C GLY A 81 11.41 -6.28 -6.48
N ILE A 82 12.07 -5.56 -5.58
CA ILE A 82 11.44 -4.73 -4.56
C ILE A 82 12.17 -3.39 -4.51
N ILE A 83 11.41 -2.31 -4.46
CA ILE A 83 11.93 -0.93 -4.42
C ILE A 83 11.29 -0.20 -3.26
N LYS A 84 12.05 0.60 -2.51
CA LYS A 84 11.48 1.55 -1.55
C LYS A 84 11.41 2.94 -2.15
N LEU A 85 10.35 3.67 -1.80
CA LEU A 85 10.35 5.13 -1.86
C LEU A 85 10.64 5.66 -0.47
N ALA A 86 11.63 6.53 -0.35
CA ALA A 86 12.04 7.12 0.92
C ALA A 86 12.26 8.62 0.78
N ARG A 87 11.95 9.36 1.85
CA ARG A 87 12.22 10.79 1.93
C ARG A 87 13.30 11.02 2.98
N VAL A 88 14.28 11.86 2.64
CA VAL A 88 15.33 12.27 3.57
C VAL A 88 15.10 13.72 3.96
N HIS A 89 15.12 13.97 5.27
CA HIS A 89 15.06 15.29 5.86
C HIS A 89 16.48 15.89 5.98
N ASP A 90 16.59 17.21 6.11
CA ASP A 90 17.86 17.94 6.08
C ASP A 90 18.84 17.52 7.20
N ASP A 91 18.31 17.00 8.31
CA ASP A 91 19.09 16.44 9.43
C ASP A 91 19.50 14.98 9.24
N GLY A 92 19.28 14.42 8.04
CA GLY A 92 19.65 13.05 7.68
C GLY A 92 18.64 11.98 8.10
N ARG A 93 17.51 12.35 8.73
CA ARG A 93 16.46 11.37 9.03
C ARG A 93 15.77 10.91 7.75
N GLU A 94 15.70 9.59 7.57
CA GLU A 94 14.99 8.94 6.45
C GLU A 94 13.66 8.36 6.92
N MET A 95 12.61 8.54 6.11
CA MET A 95 11.32 7.89 6.28
C MET A 95 10.94 7.14 5.00
N ILE A 96 10.71 5.84 5.11
CA ILE A 96 10.17 5.04 4.01
C ILE A 96 8.70 5.39 3.85
N MET A 97 8.35 5.94 2.69
CA MET A 97 6.97 6.23 2.31
C MET A 97 6.23 4.98 1.86
N GLY A 98 6.95 3.98 1.33
CA GLY A 98 6.39 2.68 0.98
C GLY A 98 7.38 1.76 0.26
N VAL A 99 6.97 0.50 0.15
CA VAL A 99 7.72 -0.57 -0.52
C VAL A 99 6.87 -1.08 -1.68
N TYR A 100 7.46 -1.12 -2.88
CA TYR A 100 6.78 -1.38 -4.14
C TYR A 100 7.32 -2.66 -4.78
N ARG A 101 6.42 -3.40 -5.43
CA ARG A 101 6.63 -4.76 -5.97
C ARG A 101 6.16 -4.85 -7.43
N PRO A 102 6.30 -6.01 -8.11
CA PRO A 102 5.88 -6.13 -9.49
C PRO A 102 4.44 -5.68 -9.75
N GLY A 103 4.24 -4.96 -10.85
CA GLY A 103 2.97 -4.32 -11.24
C GLY A 103 2.97 -2.80 -11.07
N TRP A 104 3.77 -2.26 -10.15
CA TRP A 104 3.82 -0.81 -9.90
C TRP A 104 4.68 -0.05 -10.92
N VAL A 105 4.28 1.19 -11.22
CA VAL A 105 5.05 2.14 -12.04
C VAL A 105 5.45 3.34 -11.20
N LEU A 106 6.75 3.44 -10.91
CA LEU A 106 7.31 4.52 -10.11
C LEU A 106 7.50 5.78 -10.95
N GLY A 107 7.22 6.94 -10.34
CA GLY A 107 7.35 8.24 -11.00
C GLY A 107 6.12 8.67 -11.81
N ALA A 108 5.08 7.83 -11.94
CA ALA A 108 3.90 8.11 -12.75
C ALA A 108 3.18 9.40 -12.35
N THR A 109 2.82 9.55 -11.07
CA THR A 109 2.10 10.73 -10.56
C THR A 109 2.90 12.02 -10.77
N ALA A 110 4.19 12.00 -10.46
CA ALA A 110 5.08 13.15 -10.64
C ALA A 110 5.26 13.50 -12.14
N ALA A 111 5.38 12.50 -13.01
CA ALA A 111 5.49 12.69 -14.45
C ALA A 111 4.21 13.26 -15.10
N LEU A 112 3.01 12.86 -14.63
CA LEU A 112 1.72 13.39 -15.09
C LEU A 112 1.54 14.85 -14.66
N LEU A 113 1.80 15.13 -13.38
CA LEU A 113 1.62 16.47 -12.81
C LEU A 113 2.75 17.43 -13.13
N ARG A 114 3.83 16.96 -13.79
CA ARG A 114 5.06 17.71 -14.05
C ARG A 114 5.67 18.30 -12.75
N LEU A 115 5.59 17.53 -11.68
CA LEU A 115 6.14 17.88 -10.37
C LEU A 115 7.48 17.17 -10.13
N PRO A 116 8.35 17.71 -9.27
CA PRO A 116 9.53 17.00 -8.80
C PRO A 116 9.18 15.71 -8.04
N ALA A 117 10.10 14.76 -8.02
CA ALA A 117 9.94 13.53 -7.25
C ALA A 117 9.80 13.87 -5.75
N PRO A 118 8.73 13.40 -5.07
CA PRO A 118 8.51 13.69 -3.65
C PRO A 118 9.48 12.92 -2.73
N ALA A 119 10.15 11.90 -3.26
CA ALA A 119 10.99 10.93 -2.57
C ALA A 119 12.05 10.37 -3.53
N MET A 120 13.11 9.78 -3.00
CA MET A 120 14.03 8.96 -3.79
C MET A 120 13.45 7.55 -3.98
N ALA A 121 13.82 6.88 -5.08
CA ALA A 121 13.53 5.48 -5.32
C ALA A 121 14.80 4.64 -5.27
N VAL A 122 14.84 3.63 -4.40
CA VAL A 122 16.02 2.78 -4.20
C VAL A 122 15.64 1.30 -4.26
N THR A 123 16.31 0.53 -5.11
CA THR A 123 16.10 -0.93 -5.20
C THR A 123 16.55 -1.61 -3.91
N ILE A 124 15.69 -2.39 -3.28
CA ILE A 124 16.00 -3.20 -2.09
C ILE A 124 16.61 -4.54 -2.50
N THR A 125 16.12 -5.13 -3.58
CA THR A 125 16.63 -6.37 -4.16
C THR A 125 17.16 -6.12 -5.58
N ARG A 126 17.73 -7.15 -6.21
CA ARG A 126 17.95 -7.12 -7.66
C ARG A 126 16.61 -6.95 -8.37
N CYS A 127 16.50 -5.93 -9.22
CA CYS A 127 15.26 -5.57 -9.89
C CYS A 127 15.37 -5.75 -11.40
N HIS A 128 14.27 -6.15 -12.03
CA HIS A 128 14.08 -6.13 -13.48
C HIS A 128 13.01 -5.09 -13.77
N LEU A 129 13.40 -4.00 -14.44
CA LEU A 129 12.57 -2.81 -14.62
C LEU A 129 12.44 -2.49 -16.10
N ARG A 130 11.23 -2.10 -16.53
CA ARG A 130 11.05 -1.42 -17.82
C ARG A 130 11.14 0.07 -17.60
N ARG A 131 11.99 0.74 -18.38
CA ARG A 131 12.23 2.18 -18.29
C ARG A 131 11.44 2.92 -19.36
N ILE A 132 10.60 3.86 -18.94
CA ILE A 132 9.67 4.58 -19.83
C ILE A 132 9.99 6.06 -19.75
N GLY A 133 10.30 6.71 -20.87
CA GLY A 133 10.52 8.16 -20.90
C GLY A 133 9.26 8.92 -20.53
N ALA A 134 9.37 9.96 -19.70
CA ALA A 134 8.21 10.68 -19.15
C ALA A 134 7.34 11.35 -20.21
N GLU A 135 7.95 11.87 -21.29
CA GLU A 135 7.19 12.45 -22.41
C GLU A 135 6.45 11.37 -23.22
N ALA A 136 7.13 10.27 -23.53
CA ALA A 136 6.52 9.13 -24.22
C ALA A 136 5.37 8.53 -23.39
N PHE A 137 5.53 8.46 -22.07
CA PHE A 137 4.49 8.06 -21.14
C PHE A 137 3.28 9.01 -21.24
N ARG A 138 3.46 10.32 -21.05
CA ARG A 138 2.37 11.30 -21.15
C ARG A 138 1.62 11.21 -22.48
N HIS A 139 2.36 11.23 -23.58
CA HIS A 139 1.79 11.12 -24.92
C HIS A 139 1.00 9.82 -25.11
N ARG A 140 1.49 8.69 -24.59
CA ARG A 140 0.77 7.42 -24.70
C ARG A 140 -0.51 7.39 -23.86
N VAL A 141 -0.51 8.03 -22.70
CA VAL A 141 -1.69 8.13 -21.83
C VAL A 141 -2.82 8.88 -22.52
N GLU A 142 -2.50 9.94 -23.27
CA GLU A 142 -3.48 10.72 -24.04
C GLU A 142 -4.11 9.92 -25.20
N LEU A 143 -3.41 8.90 -25.71
CA LEU A 143 -3.81 8.15 -26.90
C LEU A 143 -4.44 6.78 -26.62
N ALA A 144 -4.44 6.32 -25.36
CA ALA A 144 -4.86 4.96 -25.02
C ALA A 144 -5.73 4.92 -23.76
N ASP A 145 -7.05 4.81 -23.96
CA ASP A 145 -8.04 4.74 -22.88
C ASP A 145 -7.78 3.60 -21.88
N ASP A 146 -7.35 2.43 -22.34
CA ASP A 146 -7.04 1.29 -21.46
C ASP A 146 -5.85 1.58 -20.55
N LEU A 147 -4.86 2.31 -21.05
CA LEU A 147 -3.72 2.73 -20.26
C LEU A 147 -4.13 3.80 -19.24
N LEU A 148 -4.91 4.80 -19.67
CA LEU A 148 -5.44 5.83 -18.78
C LEU A 148 -6.23 5.19 -17.62
N ARG A 149 -7.13 4.24 -17.92
CA ARG A 149 -7.89 3.50 -16.90
C ARG A 149 -6.97 2.77 -15.91
N ALA A 150 -5.93 2.12 -16.40
CA ALA A 150 -4.99 1.39 -15.56
C ALA A 150 -4.18 2.30 -14.65
N ILE A 151 -3.77 3.47 -15.16
CA ILE A 151 -3.07 4.49 -14.37
C ILE A 151 -3.99 5.07 -13.30
N VAL A 152 -5.23 5.42 -13.66
CA VAL A 152 -6.22 5.91 -12.70
C VAL A 152 -6.42 4.88 -11.59
N GLN A 153 -6.63 3.61 -11.94
CA GLN A 153 -6.76 2.55 -10.94
C GLN A 153 -5.51 2.41 -10.05
N MET A 154 -4.31 2.47 -10.64
CA MET A 154 -3.05 2.40 -9.89
C MET A 154 -2.90 3.58 -8.93
N VAL A 155 -3.08 4.82 -9.40
CA VAL A 155 -2.91 6.03 -8.59
C VAL A 155 -4.02 6.15 -7.54
N SER A 156 -5.26 5.81 -7.87
CA SER A 156 -6.36 5.76 -6.88
C SER A 156 -6.10 4.72 -5.81
N ARG A 157 -5.58 3.55 -6.18
CA ARG A 157 -5.19 2.53 -5.20
C ARG A 157 -4.04 3.02 -4.32
N GLU A 158 -3.02 3.64 -4.91
CA GLU A 158 -1.92 4.24 -4.16
C GLU A 158 -2.40 5.28 -3.14
N ALA A 159 -3.26 6.20 -3.57
CA ALA A 159 -3.81 7.25 -2.73
C ALA A 159 -4.63 6.67 -1.56
N TYR A 160 -5.48 5.70 -1.85
CA TYR A 160 -6.28 5.01 -0.84
C TYR A 160 -5.39 4.31 0.20
N GLU A 161 -4.37 3.57 -0.24
CA GLU A 161 -3.45 2.87 0.65
C GLU A 161 -2.57 3.83 1.47
N GLN A 162 -2.23 5.01 0.92
CA GLN A 162 -1.56 6.07 1.66
C GLN A 162 -2.44 6.69 2.74
N ALA A 163 -3.73 6.87 2.47
CA ALA A 163 -4.68 7.34 3.47
C ALA A 163 -4.79 6.33 4.64
N LEU A 164 -4.90 5.03 4.35
CA LEU A 164 -4.89 3.98 5.37
C LEU A 164 -3.59 3.97 6.18
N HIS A 165 -2.44 4.03 5.51
CA HIS A 165 -1.15 4.06 6.20
C HIS A 165 -1.03 5.28 7.14
N HIS A 166 -1.48 6.45 6.70
CA HIS A 166 -1.48 7.66 7.51
C HIS A 166 -2.33 7.51 8.78
N VAL A 167 -3.55 6.97 8.63
CA VAL A 167 -4.45 6.68 9.77
C VAL A 167 -3.81 5.66 10.71
N ASN A 168 -3.21 4.59 10.18
CA ASN A 168 -2.59 3.53 10.98
C ASN A 168 -1.40 4.02 11.81
N ILE A 169 -0.62 4.99 11.32
CA ILE A 169 0.44 5.62 12.12
C ILE A 169 -0.15 6.30 13.38
N GLY A 170 -1.31 6.93 13.26
CA GLY A 170 -1.97 7.64 14.35
C GLY A 170 -2.76 6.74 15.31
N LEU A 171 -3.40 5.68 14.81
CA LEU A 171 -4.31 4.85 15.59
C LEU A 171 -3.66 3.58 16.16
N LEU A 172 -2.77 2.94 15.41
CA LEU A 172 -2.20 1.66 15.81
C LEU A 172 -0.95 1.85 16.64
N SER A 173 -0.74 0.96 17.62
CA SER A 173 0.52 0.85 18.35
C SER A 173 1.65 0.37 17.43
N GLY A 174 2.90 0.62 17.82
CA GLY A 174 4.06 0.12 17.07
C GLY A 174 4.07 -1.41 16.91
N ARG A 175 3.50 -2.14 17.88
CA ARG A 175 3.33 -3.59 17.81
C ARG A 175 2.32 -3.98 16.73
N GLU A 176 1.12 -3.39 16.76
CA GLU A 176 0.07 -3.65 15.76
C GLU A 176 0.55 -3.31 14.34
N ARG A 177 1.30 -2.21 14.17
CA ARG A 177 1.91 -1.87 12.88
C ARG A 177 2.94 -2.90 12.41
N LEU A 178 3.74 -3.48 13.32
CA LEU A 178 4.67 -4.56 12.99
C LEU A 178 3.91 -5.83 12.57
N GLU A 179 2.90 -6.22 13.33
CA GLU A 179 2.11 -7.40 13.03
C GLU A 179 1.35 -7.25 11.70
N GLN A 180 0.76 -6.07 11.46
CA GLN A 180 0.12 -5.74 10.19
C GLN A 180 1.10 -5.75 9.03
N PHE A 181 2.30 -5.17 9.19
CA PHE A 181 3.36 -5.23 8.18
C PHE A 181 3.69 -6.68 7.79
N LEU A 182 3.83 -7.57 8.79
CA LEU A 182 4.13 -8.98 8.57
C LEU A 182 2.97 -9.71 7.89
N TRP A 183 1.74 -9.43 8.32
CA TRP A 183 0.54 -9.99 7.69
C TRP A 183 0.42 -9.59 6.22
N GLU A 184 0.59 -8.30 5.92
CA GLU A 184 0.58 -7.78 4.56
C GLU A 184 1.68 -8.44 3.72
N TRP A 185 2.88 -8.65 4.30
CA TRP A 185 4.00 -9.32 3.62
C TRP A 185 3.62 -10.74 3.22
N LEU A 186 3.08 -11.50 4.18
CA LEU A 186 2.62 -12.87 3.97
C LEU A 186 1.53 -12.96 2.90
N SER A 187 0.55 -12.04 2.97
CA SER A 187 -0.61 -12.00 2.09
C SER A 187 -0.25 -11.77 0.61
N SER A 188 0.98 -11.31 0.38
CA SER A 188 1.50 -11.00 -0.94
C SER A 188 2.34 -12.09 -1.58
N MET A 189 2.66 -13.11 -0.81
CA MET A 189 3.42 -14.25 -1.27
C MET A 189 2.45 -15.26 -1.90
N GLU A 190 2.88 -15.89 -2.99
CA GLU A 190 2.10 -16.96 -3.62
C GLU A 190 2.29 -18.27 -2.85
N GLY A 191 1.23 -19.08 -2.77
CA GLY A 191 1.30 -20.42 -2.17
C GLY A 191 1.46 -20.44 -0.64
N VAL A 192 1.18 -19.33 0.05
CA VAL A 192 1.22 -19.26 1.51
C VAL A 192 -0.08 -19.77 2.10
N GLU A 193 0.00 -20.84 2.90
CA GLU A 193 -1.10 -21.35 3.72
C GLU A 193 -1.01 -20.77 5.15
N PRO A 194 -1.96 -19.94 5.60
CA PRO A 194 -1.90 -19.28 6.91
C PRO A 194 -1.87 -20.23 8.12
N ARG A 195 -2.21 -21.52 7.92
CA ARG A 195 -2.31 -22.52 8.99
C ARG A 195 -1.02 -23.26 9.29
N LYS A 196 0.08 -22.93 8.62
CA LYS A 196 1.39 -23.56 8.83
C LYS A 196 2.42 -22.50 9.22
N PRO A 197 3.49 -22.89 9.94
CA PRO A 197 4.61 -22.00 10.17
C PRO A 197 5.25 -21.56 8.85
N ILE A 198 5.44 -20.26 8.68
CA ILE A 198 5.97 -19.68 7.43
C ILE A 198 7.35 -19.10 7.70
N ARG A 199 8.33 -19.53 6.90
CA ARG A 199 9.69 -18.99 6.95
C ARG A 199 9.77 -17.77 6.04
N LEU A 200 9.96 -16.61 6.65
CA LEU A 200 10.14 -15.34 5.96
C LEU A 200 11.61 -14.93 5.95
N GLN A 201 12.09 -14.55 4.77
CA GLN A 201 13.29 -13.76 4.62
C GLN A 201 12.86 -12.37 4.15
N LEU A 202 12.86 -11.41 5.08
CA LEU A 202 12.60 -10.03 4.74
C LEU A 202 13.86 -9.46 4.06
N PRO A 203 13.77 -8.93 2.83
CA PRO A 203 14.89 -8.30 2.15
C PRO A 203 15.17 -6.88 2.69
N LEU A 204 14.55 -6.50 3.81
CA LEU A 204 14.75 -5.22 4.48
C LEU A 204 15.78 -5.37 5.60
N LYS A 205 16.69 -4.40 5.70
CA LYS A 205 17.52 -4.26 6.90
C LYS A 205 16.63 -3.90 8.09
N GLN A 206 17.07 -4.20 9.32
CA GLN A 206 16.28 -3.90 10.52
C GLN A 206 15.90 -2.42 10.64
N TRP A 207 16.81 -1.52 10.28
CA TRP A 207 16.52 -0.08 10.33
C TRP A 207 15.48 0.32 9.27
N GLU A 208 15.46 -0.33 8.10
CA GLU A 208 14.44 -0.10 7.06
C GLU A 208 13.08 -0.61 7.51
N LEU A 209 13.03 -1.78 8.15
CA LEU A 209 11.80 -2.29 8.76
C LEU A 209 11.29 -1.32 9.84
N ALA A 210 12.18 -0.76 10.67
CA ALA A 210 11.80 0.20 11.70
C ALA A 210 11.20 1.47 11.08
N GLN A 211 11.81 1.99 10.00
CA GLN A 211 11.30 3.14 9.26
C GLN A 211 9.93 2.84 8.62
N ALA A 212 9.75 1.65 8.02
CA ALA A 212 8.50 1.26 7.37
C ALA A 212 7.30 1.21 8.32
N ILE A 213 7.52 0.93 9.61
CA ILE A 213 6.48 0.91 10.65
C ILE A 213 6.50 2.15 11.57
N ALA A 214 7.27 3.18 11.18
CA ALA A 214 7.42 4.43 11.93
C ALA A 214 7.81 4.23 13.41
N VAL A 215 8.87 3.46 13.67
CA VAL A 215 9.45 3.29 15.01
C VAL A 215 10.97 3.40 14.99
N THR A 216 11.58 3.56 16.16
CA THR A 216 13.05 3.51 16.27
C THR A 216 13.57 2.07 16.14
N PRO A 217 14.80 1.85 15.63
CA PRO A 217 15.40 0.51 15.56
C PRO A 217 15.48 -0.20 16.93
N GLN A 218 15.70 0.58 18.00
CA GLN A 218 15.72 0.08 19.38
C GLN A 218 14.33 -0.42 19.80
N TYR A 219 13.28 0.33 19.45
CA TYR A 219 11.91 -0.08 19.77
C TYR A 219 11.46 -1.26 18.91
N LEU A 220 11.78 -1.30 17.61
CA LEU A 220 11.57 -2.49 16.77
C LEU A 220 12.20 -3.74 17.40
N SER A 221 13.44 -3.63 17.89
CA SER A 221 14.12 -4.74 18.56
C SER A 221 13.37 -5.22 19.82
N LYS A 222 12.72 -4.31 20.55
CA LYS A 222 11.86 -4.65 21.70
C LYS A 222 10.59 -5.36 21.25
N LEU A 223 9.93 -4.87 20.20
CA LEU A 223 8.72 -5.47 19.64
C LEU A 223 8.98 -6.90 19.13
N LEU A 224 10.06 -7.11 18.37
CA LEU A 224 10.45 -8.45 17.91
C LEU A 224 10.68 -9.41 19.08
N ARG A 225 11.30 -8.96 20.18
CA ARG A 225 11.47 -9.79 21.39
C ARG A 225 10.15 -10.07 22.11
N GLN A 226 9.14 -9.21 21.98
CA GLN A 226 7.81 -9.46 22.55
C GLN A 226 7.07 -10.50 21.72
N LEU A 227 7.03 -10.34 20.39
CA LEU A 227 6.42 -11.34 19.50
C LEU A 227 7.06 -12.73 19.64
N GLU A 228 8.38 -12.79 19.88
CA GLU A 228 9.10 -14.05 20.12
C GLU A 228 8.74 -14.68 21.47
N ARG A 229 8.58 -13.86 22.52
CA ARG A 229 8.12 -14.32 23.84
C ARG A 229 6.68 -14.83 23.81
N ASP A 230 5.83 -14.20 23.01
CA ASP A 230 4.43 -14.57 22.84
C ASP A 230 4.25 -15.78 21.89
N GLY A 231 5.36 -16.32 21.35
CA GLY A 231 5.36 -17.48 20.48
C GLY A 231 4.79 -17.22 19.07
N ILE A 232 4.57 -15.96 18.70
CA ILE A 232 4.03 -15.55 17.39
C ILE A 232 5.13 -15.70 16.32
N ILE A 233 6.37 -15.36 16.67
CA ILE A 233 7.52 -15.48 15.79
C ILE A 233 8.67 -16.26 16.42
N GLN A 234 9.59 -16.74 15.58
CA GLN A 234 10.92 -17.22 16.01
C GLN A 234 11.99 -16.62 15.12
N ARG A 235 13.11 -16.20 15.69
CA ARG A 235 14.24 -15.69 14.91
C ARG A 235 15.33 -16.75 14.77
N ARG A 236 15.76 -17.01 13.54
CA ARG A 236 16.81 -18.00 13.21
C ARG A 236 17.73 -17.39 12.17
N LYS A 237 19.02 -17.14 12.47
CA LYS A 237 20.05 -16.55 11.58
C LYS A 237 19.55 -16.11 10.17
N GLY A 238 19.06 -14.88 10.05
CA GLY A 238 18.58 -14.29 8.79
C GLY A 238 17.11 -14.56 8.41
N TRP A 239 16.43 -15.42 9.15
CA TRP A 239 15.03 -15.82 8.95
C TRP A 239 14.16 -15.39 10.13
N LEU A 240 12.94 -15.00 9.78
CA LEU A 240 11.82 -14.79 10.69
C LEU A 240 10.80 -15.91 10.42
N ILE A 241 10.56 -16.78 11.40
CA ILE A 241 9.54 -17.82 11.30
C ILE A 241 8.29 -17.27 11.93
N ILE A 242 7.21 -17.12 11.16
CA ILE A 242 5.89 -16.80 11.70
C ILE A 242 5.26 -18.14 12.10
N ALA A 243 5.17 -18.39 13.41
CA ALA A 243 4.70 -19.67 13.93
C ALA A 243 3.18 -19.83 13.78
N ASP A 244 2.46 -18.72 13.97
CA ASP A 244 1.00 -18.66 13.89
C ASP A 244 0.57 -17.35 13.20
N PRO A 245 0.43 -17.35 11.87
CA PRO A 245 0.04 -16.17 11.09
C PRO A 245 -1.31 -15.57 11.49
N GLU A 246 -2.26 -16.40 11.95
CA GLU A 246 -3.61 -15.94 12.32
C GLU A 246 -3.60 -15.07 13.60
N LYS A 247 -2.54 -15.18 14.42
CA LYS A 247 -2.36 -14.33 15.61
C LYS A 247 -1.79 -12.94 15.31
N LEU A 248 -1.32 -12.68 14.09
CA LEU A 248 -0.89 -11.34 13.72
C LEU A 248 -2.10 -10.42 13.65
N PHE A 249 -2.04 -9.29 14.35
CA PHE A 249 -2.99 -8.21 14.13
C PHE A 249 -3.02 -7.84 12.65
N HIS A 250 -4.23 -7.78 12.11
CA HIS A 250 -4.52 -7.29 10.78
C HIS A 250 -5.86 -6.56 10.83
N SER A 251 -5.89 -5.31 10.37
CA SER A 251 -7.17 -4.59 10.25
C SER A 251 -8.05 -5.36 9.27
N THR A 252 -9.13 -5.94 9.76
CA THR A 252 -10.16 -6.60 8.94
C THR A 252 -11.18 -5.61 8.40
N GLU A 253 -11.13 -4.36 8.86
CA GLU A 253 -11.99 -3.29 8.40
C GLU A 253 -11.26 -2.55 7.27
N PHE A 254 -11.61 -2.87 6.02
CA PHE A 254 -12.19 -2.00 4.98
C PHE A 254 -12.41 -2.82 3.69
#